data_AF-X1R8K1-F1
#
_entry.id   AF-X1R8K1-F1
#
_cell.length_a   1.000
_cell.length_b   1.000
_cell.length_c   1.000
_cell.angle_alpha   90.00
_cell.angle_beta   90.00
_cell.angle_gamma   90.00
#
_symmetry.space_group_name_H-M   'P 1'
#
loop_
_entity.id
_entity.type
_entity.pdbx_description
1 polymer ?
#
loop_
_entity_poly.entity_id
_entity_poly.type
_entity_poly.pdbx_seq_one_letter_code
_entity_poly.pdbx_strand_id
1 'polypeptide(L)' 'MPYFKKLIGKKCYLSPCSITDVQKYTEWVNDLEVAIPMGAEAHQTIPLQKEEELLKHDIV' A
#
# COMPACT_ATOMS: atom_id res chain seq x y z
N MET A 1 11.13 5.77 -11.19
CA MET A 1 9.98 6.23 -12.00
C MET A 1 8.72 5.73 -11.32
N PRO A 2 7.83 6.61 -10.83
CA PRO A 2 6.55 6.16 -10.31
C PRO A 2 5.77 5.41 -11.41
N TYR A 3 5.05 4.36 -11.02
CA TYR A 3 4.18 3.57 -11.88
C TYR A 3 4.84 2.80 -13.04
N PHE A 4 6.10 2.38 -12.87
CA PHE A 4 6.74 1.42 -13.79
C PHE A 4 5.90 0.14 -13.89
N LYS A 5 5.50 -0.24 -15.10
CA LYS A 5 4.63 -1.40 -15.34
C LYS A 5 5.39 -2.71 -15.19
N LYS A 6 5.60 -3.17 -13.95
CA LYS A 6 6.33 -4.41 -13.65
C LYS A 6 5.55 -5.65 -14.12
N LEU A 7 4.25 -5.69 -13.87
CA LEU A 7 3.37 -6.79 -14.30
C LEU A 7 2.18 -6.22 -15.07
N ILE A 8 2.03 -6.61 -16.34
CA ILE A 8 0.99 -6.06 -17.22
C ILE A 8 -0.15 -7.08 -17.35
N GLY A 9 -1.36 -6.67 -17.01
CA GLY A 9 -2.59 -7.42 -17.24
C GLY A 9 -3.50 -6.77 -18.27
N LYS A 10 -4.64 -7.41 -18.54
CA LYS A 10 -5.61 -6.94 -19.57
C LYS A 10 -6.31 -5.62 -19.20
N LYS A 11 -6.58 -5.39 -17.92
CA LYS A 11 -7.32 -4.21 -17.41
C LYS A 11 -6.46 -3.24 -16.61
N CYS A 12 -5.41 -3.74 -15.97
CA CYS A 12 -4.51 -2.96 -15.13
C CYS A 12 -3.10 -3.54 -15.23
N TYR A 13 -2.15 -2.80 -14.68
CA TYR A 13 -0.80 -3.27 -14.42
C TYR A 13 -0.48 -3.06 -12.95
N LEU A 14 0.51 -3.79 -12.44
CA LEU A 14 1.06 -3.59 -11.12
C LEU A 14 2.44 -2.96 -11.25
N SER A 15 2.65 -1.88 -10.51
CA SER A 15 3.97 -1.28 -10.30
C SER A 15 4.53 -1.69 -8.95
N PRO A 16 5.85 -1.56 -8.74
CA PRO A 16 6.39 -1.53 -7.38
C PRO A 16 5.67 -0.48 -6.54
N CYS A 17 5.60 -0.70 -5.23
CA CYS A 17 5.08 0.29 -4.28
C CYS A 17 5.85 1.61 -4.42
N SER A 18 5.14 2.73 -4.27
CA SER A 18 5.73 4.06 -4.34
C SER A 18 5.46 4.79 -3.03
N ILE A 19 6.51 5.39 -2.46
CA ILE A 19 6.41 6.24 -1.26
C ILE A 19 5.45 7.42 -1.51
N THR A 20 5.31 7.87 -2.76
CA THR A 20 4.38 8.95 -3.13
C THR A 20 2.91 8.60 -2.86
N ASP A 21 2.57 7.31 -2.77
CA ASP A 21 1.19 6.84 -2.56
C ASP A 21 0.89 6.52 -1.09
N VAL A 22 1.79 6.87 -0.15
CA VAL A 22 1.70 6.51 1.28
C VAL A 22 0.38 6.90 1.95
N GLN A 23 -0.18 8.06 1.59
CA GLN A 23 -1.48 8.49 2.10
C GLN A 23 -2.59 7.51 1.70
N LYS A 24 -2.57 7.02 0.45
CA LYS A 24 -3.57 6.10 -0.06
C LYS A 24 -3.45 4.70 0.56
N TYR A 25 -2.22 4.23 0.80
CA TYR A 25 -2.02 3.00 1.57
C TYR A 25 -2.52 3.15 3.01
N THR A 26 -2.22 4.28 3.65
CA THR A 26 -2.71 4.59 5.00
C THR A 26 -4.24 4.57 5.05
N GLU A 27 -4.92 5.17 4.06
CA GLU A 27 -6.39 5.12 3.96
C GLU A 27 -6.91 3.68 3.86
N TRP A 28 -6.36 2.86 2.96
CA TRP A 28 -6.82 1.49 2.76
C TRP A 28 -6.59 0.57 3.96
N VAL A 29 -5.43 0.70 4.62
CA VAL A 29 -5.10 -0.16 5.77
C VAL A 29 -5.92 0.22 7.00
N ASN A 30 -6.37 1.48 7.10
CA ASN A 30 -7.23 1.93 8.20
C ASN A 30 -8.74 1.83 7.90
N ASP A 31 -9.13 1.53 6.65
CA ASP A 31 -10.51 1.18 6.31
C ASP A 31 -10.73 -0.32 6.53
N LEU A 32 -11.45 -0.67 7.61
CA LEU A 32 -11.67 -2.07 7.99
C LEU A 32 -12.46 -2.87 6.94
N GLU A 33 -13.33 -2.23 6.15
CA GLU A 33 -14.07 -2.92 5.08
C GLU A 33 -13.14 -3.35 3.93
N VAL A 34 -12.03 -2.64 3.75
CA VAL A 34 -10.99 -2.92 2.74
C VAL A 34 -9.88 -3.80 3.32
N ALA A 35 -9.39 -3.46 4.51
CA ALA A 35 -8.20 -4.06 5.12
C ALA A 35 -8.42 -5.52 5.55
N ILE A 36 -9.58 -5.85 6.16
CA ILE A 36 -9.86 -7.20 6.66
C ILE A 36 -9.87 -8.24 5.52
N PRO A 37 -10.59 -8.03 4.40
CA PRO A 37 -10.54 -8.96 3.27
C PRO A 37 -9.16 -9.10 2.63
N MET A 38 -8.29 -8.08 2.76
CA MET A 38 -6.91 -8.11 2.30
C MET A 38 -5.97 -8.88 3.26
N GLY A 39 -6.47 -9.34 4.41
CA GLY A 39 -5.71 -10.10 5.40
C GLY A 39 -5.01 -9.23 6.45
N ALA A 40 -5.37 -7.94 6.56
CA ALA A 40 -4.82 -7.07 7.59
C ALA A 40 -5.37 -7.42 8.98
N GLU A 41 -4.53 -7.24 10.00
CA GLU A 41 -4.94 -7.45 11.38
C GLU A 41 -5.71 -6.22 11.91
N ALA A 42 -7.01 -6.37 12.16
CA ALA A 42 -7.91 -5.27 12.56
C ALA A 42 -7.68 -4.70 13.97
N HIS A 43 -6.66 -5.16 14.68
CA HIS A 43 -6.43 -4.80 16.08
C HIS A 43 -5.46 -3.62 16.25
N GLN A 44 -4.86 -3.11 15.16
CA GLN A 44 -3.92 -1.99 15.18
C GLN A 44 -4.26 -0.95 14.12
N THR A 45 -4.19 0.32 14.50
CA THR A 45 -4.29 1.47 13.60
C THR A 45 -2.88 1.89 13.18
N ILE A 46 -2.64 2.10 11.88
CA ILE A 46 -1.32 2.49 11.36
C ILE A 46 -1.33 4.00 11.05
N PRO A 47 -0.54 4.84 11.76
CA PRO A 47 -0.43 6.25 11.43
C PRO A 47 0.42 6.45 10.17
N LEU A 48 0.19 7.57 9.46
CA LEU A 48 0.87 7.90 8.21
C LEU A 48 2.41 7.79 8.30
N GLN A 49 3.02 8.29 9.38
CA GLN A 49 4.47 8.21 9.56
C GLN A 49 4.97 6.77 9.62
N LYS A 50 4.17 5.86 10.19
CA LYS A 50 4.53 4.45 10.27
C LYS A 50 4.43 3.77 8.92
N GLU A 51 3.40 4.11 8.14
CA GLU A 51 3.25 3.62 6.76
C GLU A 51 4.42 4.06 5.88
N GLU A 52 4.91 5.30 6.04
CA GLU A 52 6.11 5.78 5.34
C GLU A 52 7.37 4.96 5.66
N GLU A 53 7.53 4.53 6.92
CA GLU A 53 8.64 3.66 7.32
C GLU A 53 8.53 2.27 6.71
N LEU A 54 7.33 1.67 6.73
CA LEU A 54 7.08 0.33 6.19
C LEU A 54 7.34 0.30 4.67
N LEU A 55 6.80 1.27 3.94
CA LEU A 55 7.01 1.37 2.49
C LEU A 55 8.48 1.58 2.12
N LYS A 56 9.26 2.29 2.95
CA LYS A 56 10.72 2.42 2.73
C LYS A 56 11.45 1.09 2.91
N HIS A 57 10.98 0.21 3.79
CA HIS A 57 11.58 -1.12 4.00
C HIS A 57 11.29 -2.07 2.84
N ASP A 58 10.04 -2.06 2.33
CA ASP A 58 9.61 -2.97 1.24
C ASP A 58 10.16 -2.59 -0.15
N ILE A 59 10.71 -1.39 -0.30
CA ILE A 59 11.31 -0.90 -1.55
C ILE A 59 12.81 -1.26 -1.66
N VAL A 60 13.42 -1.82 -0.60
CA VAL A 60 14.86 -2.20 -0.55
C VAL A 60 15.07 -3.68 -0.85
#